data_AF-A0AA38C7F4-F1
#
_entry.id   AF-A0AA38C7F4-F1
#
_cell.length_a   1.000
_cell.length_b   1.000
_cell.length_c   1.000
_cell.angle_alpha   90.00
_cell.angle_beta   90.00
_cell.angle_gamma   90.00
#
_symmetry.space_group_name_H-M   'P 1'
#
loop_
_entity.id
_entity.type
_entity.pdbx_description
1 polymer ?
#
loop_
_entity_poly.entity_id
_entity_poly.type
_entity_poly.pdbx_seq_one_letter_code
_entity_poly.pdbx_strand_id
1 'polypeptide(L)' 'PEGGVLHVHGNVKDSEEDSWLENLTMSIKDFALAEGYMWKVSIEHVEQVKWYAPHILHLVAD' A
#
# COMPACT_ATOMS: atom_id res chain seq x y z
N PRO A 1 -3.52 8.08 20.32
CA PRO A 1 -3.78 8.43 18.90
C PRO A 1 -4.78 7.44 18.29
N GLU A 2 -5.75 7.92 17.52
CA GLU A 2 -6.90 7.12 17.01
C GLU A 2 -6.67 6.51 15.60
N GLY A 3 -5.46 6.65 15.05
CA GLY A 3 -5.14 6.17 13.69
C GLY A 3 -5.54 7.17 12.60
N GLY A 4 -5.62 6.70 11.36
CA GLY A 4 -5.96 7.49 10.17
C GLY A 4 -5.80 6.68 8.88
N VAL A 5 -6.07 7.31 7.74
CA VAL A 5 -5.90 6.73 6.40
C VAL A 5 -4.58 7.21 5.80
N LEU A 6 -3.84 6.31 5.15
CA LEU A 6 -2.59 6.62 4.45
C LEU A 6 -2.82 6.49 2.94
N HIS A 7 -2.64 7.58 2.22
CA HIS A 7 -2.71 7.58 0.76
C HIS A 7 -1.32 7.27 0.17
N VAL A 8 -1.10 6.04 -0.29
CA VAL A 8 0.21 5.56 -0.72
C VAL A 8 0.26 5.35 -2.23
N HIS A 9 1.21 6.01 -2.88
CA HIS A 9 1.49 5.85 -4.31
C HIS A 9 2.58 4.80 -4.56
N GLY A 10 2.38 3.96 -5.57
CA GLY A 10 3.35 2.97 -6.03
C GLY A 10 3.46 2.91 -7.54
N ASN A 11 4.67 2.71 -8.07
CA ASN A 11 4.86 2.30 -9.45
C ASN A 11 5.16 0.80 -9.45
N VAL A 12 4.24 0.00 -9.95
CA VAL A 12 4.21 -1.46 -9.77
C VAL A 12 4.11 -2.14 -11.12
N LYS A 13 4.76 -3.29 -11.30
CA LYS A 13 4.49 -4.08 -12.51
C LYS A 13 3.04 -4.53 -12.54
N ASP A 14 2.44 -4.55 -13.71
CA ASP A 14 1.06 -5.03 -13.90
C ASP A 14 0.84 -6.47 -13.39
N SER A 15 1.90 -7.29 -13.37
CA SER A 15 1.88 -8.66 -12.84
C SER A 15 2.14 -8.76 -11.32
N GLU A 16 2.45 -7.65 -10.63
CA GLU A 16 2.92 -7.63 -9.23
C GLU A 16 2.00 -6.82 -8.30
N GLU A 17 0.78 -6.49 -8.72
CA GLU A 17 -0.16 -5.66 -7.94
C GLU A 17 -0.52 -6.29 -6.58
N ASP A 18 -0.98 -7.54 -6.56
CA ASP A 18 -1.37 -8.22 -5.32
C ASP A 18 -0.21 -8.32 -4.32
N SER A 19 0.97 -8.70 -4.80
CA SER A 19 2.15 -8.81 -3.95
C SER A 19 2.62 -7.46 -3.43
N TRP A 20 2.43 -6.38 -4.19
CA TRP A 20 2.69 -5.03 -3.72
C TRP A 20 1.73 -4.62 -2.60
N LEU A 21 0.43 -4.92 -2.71
CA LEU A 21 -0.56 -4.63 -1.67
C LEU A 21 -0.31 -5.42 -0.37
N GLU A 22 0.04 -6.70 -0.49
CA GLU A 22 0.42 -7.54 0.65
C GLU A 22 1.65 -6.98 1.36
N ASN A 23 2.69 -6.65 0.59
CA ASN A 23 3.93 -6.07 1.12
C ASN A 23 3.69 -4.70 1.76
N LEU A 24 2.83 -3.85 1.18
CA LEU A 24 2.46 -2.56 1.75
C LEU A 24 1.81 -2.72 3.13
N THR A 25 0.79 -3.59 3.21
CA THR A 25 0.05 -3.85 4.46
C THR A 25 0.97 -4.41 5.54
N MET A 26 1.84 -5.37 5.19
CA MET A 26 2.78 -5.98 6.12
C MET A 26 3.83 -4.97 6.60
N SER A 27 4.40 -4.17 5.68
CA SER A 27 5.42 -3.17 6.04
C SER A 27 4.87 -2.12 7.00
N ILE A 28 3.67 -1.59 6.74
CA ILE A 28 3.03 -0.60 7.64
C ILE A 28 2.76 -1.21 9.01
N LYS A 29 2.28 -2.46 9.05
CA LYS A 29 2.06 -3.17 10.31
C LYS A 29 3.36 -3.36 11.09
N ASP A 30 4.44 -3.74 10.41
CA ASP A 30 5.74 -3.94 11.04
C ASP A 30 6.33 -2.62 11.56
N PHE A 31 6.17 -1.52 10.82
CA PHE A 31 6.54 -0.19 11.29
C PHE A 31 5.73 0.23 12.53
N ALA A 32 4.41 0.03 12.52
CA ALA A 32 3.57 0.32 13.68
C ALA A 32 4.04 -0.48 14.91
N LEU A 33 4.32 -1.77 14.75
CA LEU A 33 4.83 -2.63 15.82
C LEU A 33 6.19 -2.18 16.34
N ALA A 34 7.11 -1.79 15.45
CA ALA A 34 8.43 -1.28 15.82
C ALA A 34 8.34 0.02 16.65
N GLU A 35 7.34 0.86 16.38
CA GLU A 35 7.03 2.08 17.13
C GLU A 35 6.19 1.81 18.40
N GLY A 36 5.90 0.55 18.73
CA GLY A 36 5.15 0.15 19.92
C GLY A 36 3.63 0.25 19.78
N TYR A 37 3.12 0.40 18.56
CA TYR A 37 1.68 0.46 18.26
C TYR A 37 1.17 -0.87 17.70
N MET A 38 0.07 -1.37 18.26
CA MET A 38 -0.66 -2.53 17.73
C MET A 38 -1.84 -2.07 16.86
N TRP A 39 -1.54 -1.44 15.72
CA TRP A 39 -2.58 -1.00 14.80
C TRP A 39 -3.09 -2.13 13.92
N LYS A 40 -4.40 -2.12 13.64
CA LYS A 40 -4.98 -2.91 12.57
C LYS A 40 -4.77 -2.15 11.27
N VAL A 41 -4.06 -2.76 10.34
CA VAL A 41 -3.80 -2.22 8.99
C VAL A 41 -4.64 -3.03 8.00
N SER A 42 -5.32 -2.33 7.11
CA SER A 42 -6.12 -2.92 6.02
C SER A 42 -6.18 -1.93 4.87
N ILE A 43 -6.28 -2.46 3.65
CA ILE A 43 -6.53 -1.66 2.45
C ILE A 43 -8.03 -1.41 2.33
N GLU A 44 -8.42 -0.14 2.24
CA GLU A 44 -9.81 0.29 2.02
C GLU A 44 -10.11 0.47 0.53
N HIS A 45 -9.15 1.01 -0.23
CA HIS A 45 -9.31 1.27 -1.65
C HIS A 45 -8.00 1.10 -2.42
N VAL A 46 -8.11 0.66 -3.67
CA VAL A 46 -6.99 0.60 -4.62
C VAL A 46 -7.44 1.21 -5.94
N GLU A 47 -6.67 2.17 -6.44
CA GLU A 47 -6.92 2.85 -7.70
C GLU A 47 -5.73 2.64 -8.67
N GLN A 48 -6.03 2.15 -9.87
CA GLN A 48 -5.09 2.14 -10.99
C GLN A 48 -5.17 3.48 -11.73
N VAL A 49 -4.28 4.42 -11.42
CA VAL A 49 -4.38 5.79 -11.91
C VAL A 49 -4.01 5.91 -13.39
N LYS A 50 -2.87 5.32 -13.78
CA LYS A 50 -2.34 5.38 -15.16
C LYS A 50 -1.23 4.37 -15.39
N TRP A 51 -0.91 4.11 -16.67
CA TRP A 51 0.36 3.52 -17.04
C TRP A 51 1.50 4.52 -16.81
N TYR A 52 2.48 4.13 -16.02
CA TYR A 52 3.70 4.91 -15.79
C TYR A 52 4.75 4.62 -16.88
N ALA A 53 4.87 3.35 -17.29
CA ALA A 53 5.76 2.86 -18.34
C ALA A 53 5.21 1.53 -18.90
N PRO A 54 5.78 0.93 -19.97
CA PRO A 54 5.39 -0.39 -20.42
C PRO A 54 5.43 -1.40 -19.27
N HIS A 55 4.32 -2.08 -19.02
CA HIS A 55 4.13 -3.04 -17.92
C HIS A 55 4.27 -2.47 -16.52
N ILE A 56 4.26 -1.14 -16.33
CA ILE A 56 4.29 -0.48 -15.03
C ILE A 56 3.06 0.41 -14.85
N LEU A 57 2.24 0.10 -13.84
CA LEU A 57 1.10 0.89 -13.40
C LEU A 57 1.49 1.83 -12.26
N HIS A 58 0.94 3.04 -12.28
CA HIS A 58 0.90 3.91 -11.11
C HIS A 58 -0.36 3.56 -10.31
N LEU A 59 -0.17 2.95 -9.15
CA LEU A 59 -1.21 2.55 -8.22
C LEU A 59 -1.28 3.52 -7.04
N VAL A 60 -2.47 3.62 -6.49
CA VAL A 60 -2.74 4.30 -5.22
C VAL A 60 -3.48 3.31 -4.33
N ALA A 61 -3.07 3.20 -3.07
CA ALA A 61 -3.78 2.42 -2.06
C ALA A 61 -4.04 3.29 -0.82
N ASP A 62 -5.26 3.17 -0.29
CA ASP A 62 -5.74 3.82 0.93
C ASP A 62 -5.91 2.81 2.07
#